data_AF-A0A969EUE3-F1
#
_entry.id   AF-A0A969EUE3-F1
#
_cell.length_a   1.000
_cell.length_b   1.000
_cell.length_c   1.000
_cell.angle_alpha   90.00
_cell.angle_beta   90.00
_cell.angle_gamma   90.00
#
_symmetry.space_group_name_H-M   'P 1'
#
loop_
_entity.id
_entity.type
_entity.pdbx_description
1 polymer ?
#
loop_
_entity_poly.entity_id
_entity_poly.type
_entity_poly.pdbx_seq_one_letter_code
_entity_poly.pdbx_strand_id
1 'polypeptide(L)'
;MVSDQPIQKTLYGNQQVFEKEGYTITSLAEFKAEARVLLREDYFWDDGAALAPVDLALGWGRMSDNKILEHLEFSQSNRFYYWSTANFPIPRREIETHSANMHMIPASRTVEKQLKKSAEGILFVLRAI
;
A
#
# COMPACT_ATOMS: atom_id res chain seq x y z
N MET A 1 1.27 10.30 13.97
CA MET A 1 1.44 8.84 13.96
C MET A 1 0.05 8.23 13.87
N VAL A 2 -0.14 7.30 12.95
CA VAL A 2 -1.34 6.46 12.88
C VAL A 2 -1.22 5.35 13.91
N SER A 3 -2.16 5.24 14.83
CA SER A 3 -2.13 4.24 15.92
C SER A 3 -2.72 2.89 15.54
N ASP A 4 -3.61 2.87 14.56
CA ASP A 4 -4.48 1.72 14.33
C ASP A 4 -3.81 0.71 13.40
N GLN A 5 -3.96 -0.58 13.74
CA GLN A 5 -3.56 -1.67 12.84
C GLN A 5 -4.53 -1.77 11.67
N PRO A 6 -4.06 -2.15 10.47
CA PRO A 6 -4.93 -2.52 9.38
C PRO A 6 -5.92 -3.61 9.80
N ILE A 7 -7.17 -3.44 9.40
CA ILE A 7 -8.25 -4.39 9.63
C ILE A 7 -8.46 -5.16 8.34
N GLN A 8 -8.37 -6.48 8.41
CA GLN A 8 -8.71 -7.37 7.32
C GLN A 8 -9.77 -8.37 7.77
N LYS A 9 -10.86 -8.47 7.01
CA LYS A 9 -11.96 -9.39 7.29
C LYS A 9 -12.23 -10.25 6.06
N THR A 10 -11.95 -11.55 6.17
CA THR A 10 -12.18 -12.52 5.09
C THR A 10 -13.65 -12.58 4.69
N LEU A 11 -13.91 -12.63 3.38
CA LEU A 11 -15.24 -12.71 2.79
C LEU A 11 -15.69 -14.17 2.58
N TYR A 12 -16.01 -14.88 3.66
CA TYR A 12 -16.48 -16.27 3.56
C TYR A 12 -17.84 -16.37 2.86
N GLY A 13 -17.85 -16.90 1.63
CA GLY A 13 -19.08 -17.11 0.84
C GLY A 13 -19.67 -15.83 0.24
N ASN A 14 -19.02 -14.68 0.45
CA ASN A 14 -19.42 -13.36 -0.02
C ASN A 14 -18.35 -12.74 -0.94
N GLN A 15 -17.46 -13.56 -1.50
CA GLN A 15 -16.48 -13.09 -2.46
C GLN A 15 -17.17 -12.47 -3.68
N GLN A 16 -16.68 -11.32 -4.12
CA GLN A 16 -17.11 -10.73 -5.37
C GLN A 16 -16.18 -11.18 -6.49
N VAL A 17 -16.77 -11.62 -7.60
CA VAL A 17 -16.03 -11.96 -8.81
C VAL A 17 -16.41 -10.96 -9.89
N PHE A 18 -15.41 -10.31 -10.48
CA PHE A 18 -15.61 -9.33 -11.54
C PHE A 18 -14.47 -9.33 -12.55
N GLU A 19 -14.77 -8.91 -13.77
CA GLU A 19 -13.80 -8.75 -14.83
C GLU A 19 -13.24 -7.32 -14.84
N LYS A 20 -11.92 -7.19 -14.99
CA LYS A 20 -11.27 -5.89 -15.14
C LYS A 20 -9.96 -6.01 -15.90
N GLU A 21 -9.79 -5.17 -16.94
CA GLU A 21 -8.59 -5.16 -17.80
C GLU A 21 -8.21 -6.55 -18.35
N GLY A 22 -9.20 -7.40 -18.63
CA GLY A 22 -9.00 -8.77 -19.11
C GLY A 22 -8.66 -9.81 -18.03
N TYR A 23 -8.72 -9.43 -16.74
CA TYR A 23 -8.51 -10.32 -15.60
C TYR A 23 -9.83 -10.60 -14.87
N THR A 24 -10.04 -11.88 -14.52
CA THR A 24 -11.04 -12.28 -13.53
C THR A 24 -10.48 -12.06 -12.12
N ILE A 25 -11.09 -11.15 -11.37
CA ILE A 25 -10.66 -10.79 -10.01
C ILE A 25 -11.65 -11.38 -9.02
N THR A 26 -11.12 -12.10 -8.02
CA THR A 26 -11.89 -12.60 -6.89
C THR A 26 -11.49 -11.85 -5.64
N SER A 27 -12.45 -11.19 -5.02
CA SER A 27 -12.27 -10.44 -3.79
C SER A 27 -12.18 -11.43 -2.60
N LEU A 28 -11.14 -11.29 -1.77
CA LEU A 28 -10.84 -12.27 -0.69
C LEU A 28 -11.16 -11.74 0.69
N ALA A 29 -11.09 -10.43 0.89
CA ALA A 29 -11.27 -9.79 2.18
C ALA A 29 -11.60 -8.31 2.02
N GLU A 30 -12.44 -7.81 2.93
CA GLU A 30 -12.52 -6.38 3.19
C GLU A 30 -11.24 -5.94 3.89
N PHE A 31 -10.66 -4.85 3.41
CA PHE A 31 -9.44 -4.28 3.98
C PHE A 31 -9.64 -2.79 4.29
N LYS A 32 -9.24 -2.38 5.49
CA LYS A 32 -9.21 -0.97 5.90
C LYS A 32 -7.91 -0.66 6.61
N ALA A 33 -7.25 0.41 6.20
CA ALA A 33 -6.09 0.94 6.90
C ALA A 33 -6.15 2.45 6.94
N GLU A 34 -5.66 3.04 8.02
CA GLU A 34 -5.10 4.37 7.98
C GLU A 34 -3.59 4.20 7.89
N ALA A 35 -2.92 4.93 6.99
CA ALA A 35 -1.50 4.75 6.78
C ALA A 35 -0.85 6.00 6.20
N ARG A 36 0.47 6.09 6.37
CA ARG A 36 1.35 7.04 5.68
C ARG A 36 1.87 6.42 4.40
N VAL A 37 1.90 7.19 3.30
CA VAL A 37 2.67 6.84 2.10
C VAL A 37 4.15 6.97 2.41
N LEU A 38 4.88 5.86 2.38
CA LEU A 38 6.34 5.83 2.49
C LEU A 38 6.99 6.08 1.13
N LEU A 39 6.50 5.38 0.10
CA LEU A 39 6.90 5.53 -1.29
C LEU A 39 5.70 5.33 -2.21
N ARG A 40 5.85 5.85 -3.43
CA ARG A 40 4.93 5.63 -4.53
C ARG A 40 5.73 5.34 -5.80
N GLU A 41 5.24 4.39 -6.58
CA GLU A 41 5.75 4.13 -7.93
C GLU A 41 4.58 3.99 -8.91
N ASP A 42 4.74 4.58 -10.10
CA ASP A 42 3.74 4.53 -11.17
C ASP A 42 4.19 3.56 -12.27
N TYR A 43 3.34 2.60 -12.62
CA TYR A 43 3.64 1.60 -13.64
C TYR A 43 2.82 1.85 -14.90
N PHE A 44 3.48 1.81 -16.05
CA PHE A 44 2.86 2.07 -17.37
C PHE A 44 3.09 0.97 -18.40
N TRP A 45 4.12 0.14 -18.23
CA TRP A 45 4.66 -0.68 -19.33
C TRP A 45 4.68 -2.18 -19.06
N ASP A 46 4.43 -2.61 -17.82
CA ASP A 46 4.36 -4.04 -17.51
C ASP A 46 2.95 -4.60 -17.68
N ASP A 47 2.82 -5.93 -17.73
CA ASP A 47 1.55 -6.64 -17.97
C ASP A 47 0.49 -6.35 -16.89
N GLY A 48 0.91 -6.00 -15.67
CA GLY A 48 0.05 -5.64 -14.56
C GLY A 48 -0.33 -4.16 -14.53
N ALA A 49 0.30 -3.30 -15.33
CA ALA A 49 0.19 -1.84 -15.23
C ALA A 49 -1.22 -1.33 -15.55
N ALA A 50 -1.91 -1.97 -16.49
CA ALA A 50 -3.30 -1.64 -16.77
C ALA A 50 -4.19 -1.89 -15.54
N LEU A 51 -3.96 -2.99 -14.82
CA LEU A 51 -4.79 -3.40 -13.70
C LEU A 51 -4.44 -2.67 -12.39
N ALA A 52 -3.15 -2.58 -12.09
CA ALA A 52 -2.55 -1.95 -10.91
C ALA A 52 -1.50 -0.90 -11.34
N PRO A 53 -1.95 0.31 -11.71
CA PRO A 53 -1.09 1.35 -12.28
C PRO A 53 -0.25 2.11 -11.23
N VAL A 54 -0.55 1.96 -9.94
CA VAL A 54 0.14 2.64 -8.85
C VAL A 54 0.42 1.64 -7.75
N ASP A 55 1.67 1.57 -7.30
CA ASP A 55 2.03 0.88 -6.07
C ASP A 55 2.29 1.89 -4.97
N LEU A 56 1.87 1.55 -3.74
CA LEU A 56 2.14 2.35 -2.55
C LEU A 56 2.83 1.50 -1.51
N ALA A 57 4.03 1.91 -1.09
CA ALA A 57 4.59 1.43 0.17
C ALA A 57 3.92 2.21 1.30
N LEU A 58 3.21 1.52 2.19
CA LEU A 58 2.45 2.10 3.29
C LEU A 58 3.07 1.74 4.63
N GLY A 59 3.05 2.69 5.57
CA GLY A 59 3.48 2.50 6.95
C GLY A 59 2.41 2.94 7.96
N TRP A 60 2.24 2.15 9.02
CA TRP A 60 1.35 2.43 10.15
C TRP A 60 2.08 2.24 11.49
N GLY A 61 1.45 2.57 12.62
CA GLY A 61 2.16 2.58 13.91
C GLY A 61 3.39 3.49 13.86
N ARG A 62 4.52 3.05 14.41
CA ARG A 62 5.78 3.83 14.37
C ARG A 62 6.36 4.01 12.96
N MET A 63 6.01 3.14 12.01
CA MET A 63 6.33 3.34 10.59
C MET A 63 5.51 4.47 9.93
N SER A 64 4.71 5.21 10.69
CA SER A 64 4.07 6.46 10.24
C SER A 64 4.63 7.72 10.90
N ASP A 65 5.65 7.58 11.77
CA ASP A 65 6.30 8.68 12.49
C ASP A 65 7.55 9.16 11.75
N ASN A 66 7.58 10.45 11.38
CA ASN A 66 8.71 11.05 10.67
C ASN A 66 10.04 10.92 11.43
N LYS A 67 10.02 10.94 12.76
CA LYS A 67 11.24 10.77 13.58
C LYS A 67 11.86 9.38 13.45
N ILE A 68 11.06 8.39 13.08
CA ILE A 68 11.55 7.04 12.79
C ILE A 68 11.97 6.95 11.32
N LEU A 69 11.16 7.50 10.42
CA LEU A 69 11.38 7.42 8.98
C LEU A 69 12.63 8.16 8.50
N GLU A 70 13.08 9.22 9.19
CA GLU A 70 14.32 9.93 8.84
C GLU A 70 15.60 9.07 9.01
N HIS A 71 15.50 7.94 9.71
CA HIS A 71 16.59 6.98 9.89
C HIS A 71 16.49 5.76 8.95
N LEU A 72 15.50 5.75 8.06
CA LEU A 72 15.26 4.67 7.10
C LEU A 72 15.38 5.22 5.68
N GLU A 73 16.07 4.49 4.83
CA GLU A 73 16.09 4.73 3.39
C GLU A 73 15.09 3.79 2.74
N PHE A 74 14.36 4.27 1.75
CA PHE A 74 13.38 3.48 1.01
C PHE A 74 13.69 3.55 -0.49
N SER A 75 13.43 2.46 -1.21
CA SER A 75 13.33 2.48 -2.67
C SER A 75 12.23 1.54 -3.16
N GLN A 76 11.75 1.74 -4.38
CA GLN A 76 10.72 0.92 -5.00
C GLN A 76 11.09 0.63 -6.45
N SER A 77 10.97 -0.62 -6.88
CA SER A 77 11.22 -1.04 -8.27
C SER A 77 10.70 -2.45 -8.52
N ASN A 78 10.38 -2.78 -9.77
CA ASN A 78 9.90 -4.11 -10.18
C ASN A 78 8.74 -4.64 -9.32
N ARG A 79 7.85 -3.76 -8.86
CA ARG A 79 6.73 -4.06 -7.96
C ARG A 79 7.16 -4.59 -6.58
N PHE A 80 8.33 -4.19 -6.12
CA PHE A 80 8.81 -4.41 -4.76
C PHE A 80 9.22 -3.09 -4.12
N TYR A 81 9.09 -3.00 -2.80
CA TYR A 81 9.72 -1.96 -2.02
C TYR A 81 10.86 -2.55 -1.19
N TYR A 82 11.86 -1.72 -0.94
CA TYR A 82 13.05 -2.04 -0.18
C TYR A 82 13.25 -0.97 0.88
N TRP A 83 13.84 -1.37 2.00
CA TRP A 83 14.27 -0.44 3.02
C TRP A 83 15.63 -0.86 3.57
N SER A 84 16.41 0.14 3.99
CA SER A 84 17.71 -0.04 4.63
C SER A 84 17.87 0.95 5.78
N THR A 85 18.77 0.62 6.71
CA THR A 85 19.15 1.52 7.79
C THR A 85 20.55 1.19 8.29
N ALA A 86 21.31 2.21 8.66
CA ALA A 86 22.60 2.04 9.31
C ALA A 86 22.46 1.64 10.78
N ASN A 87 21.42 2.15 11.46
CA ASN A 87 21.13 1.89 12.87
C ASN A 87 19.61 1.77 13.06
N PHE A 88 19.16 0.65 13.63
CA PHE A 88 17.73 0.40 13.81
C PHE A 88 17.07 1.42 14.77
N PRO A 89 16.16 2.30 14.27
CA PRO A 89 15.47 3.29 15.11
C PRO A 89 14.32 2.67 15.94
N ILE A 90 13.82 1.52 15.50
CA ILE A 90 12.84 0.66 16.15
C ILE A 90 13.24 -0.82 15.92
N PRO A 91 12.69 -1.80 16.66
CA PRO A 91 12.99 -3.21 16.42
C PRO A 91 12.75 -3.57 14.96
N ARG A 92 13.72 -4.27 14.33
CA ARG A 92 13.64 -4.71 12.93
C ARG A 92 12.30 -5.35 12.57
N ARG A 93 11.82 -6.24 13.44
CA ARG A 93 10.55 -6.95 13.23
C ARG A 93 9.37 -5.99 13.10
N GLU A 94 9.41 -4.86 13.79
CA GLU A 94 8.34 -3.86 13.70
C GLU A 94 8.36 -3.14 12.36
N ILE A 95 9.53 -2.80 11.82
CA ILE A 95 9.68 -2.25 10.46
C ILE A 95 9.04 -3.21 9.45
N GLU A 96 9.39 -4.51 9.56
CA GLU A 96 8.92 -5.58 8.67
C GLU A 96 7.40 -5.81 8.74
N THR A 97 6.77 -5.66 9.91
CA THR A 97 5.34 -6.00 10.10
C THR A 97 4.43 -4.79 10.14
N HIS A 98 4.95 -3.57 10.20
CA HIS A 98 4.17 -2.32 10.21
C HIS A 98 4.32 -1.51 8.92
N SER A 99 4.73 -2.18 7.86
CA SER A 99 4.72 -1.64 6.52
C SER A 99 4.39 -2.71 5.49
N ALA A 100 3.87 -2.30 4.34
CA ALA A 100 3.55 -3.19 3.24
C ALA A 100 3.62 -2.46 1.90
N ASN A 101 4.03 -3.16 0.85
CA ASN A 101 3.82 -2.71 -0.52
C ASN A 101 2.44 -3.16 -0.99
N MET A 102 1.63 -2.22 -1.47
CA MET A 102 0.28 -2.47 -1.96
C MET A 102 0.16 -2.12 -3.43
N HIS A 103 -0.23 -3.11 -4.24
CA HIS A 103 -0.53 -2.96 -5.66
C HIS A 103 -1.97 -2.49 -5.83
N MET A 104 -2.16 -1.22 -6.17
CA MET A 104 -3.47 -0.58 -6.09
C MET A 104 -4.29 -0.85 -7.35
N ILE A 105 -5.37 -1.63 -7.22
CA ILE A 105 -6.38 -1.81 -8.27
C ILE A 105 -7.51 -0.78 -8.04
N PRO A 106 -7.61 0.30 -8.84
CA PRO A 106 -8.57 1.36 -8.55
C PRO A 106 -10.01 0.92 -8.85
N ALA A 107 -10.96 1.14 -7.94
CA ALA A 107 -12.36 0.78 -8.16
C ALA A 107 -13.05 1.61 -9.27
N SER A 108 -12.49 2.78 -9.60
CA SER A 108 -12.99 3.66 -10.66
C SER A 108 -11.90 4.61 -11.17
N ARG A 109 -12.14 5.26 -12.31
CA ARG A 109 -11.27 6.34 -12.84
C ARG A 109 -11.09 7.49 -11.85
N THR A 110 -12.08 7.77 -11.01
CA THR A 110 -11.97 8.81 -9.98
C THR A 110 -11.00 8.40 -8.89
N VAL A 111 -11.07 7.15 -8.41
CA VAL A 111 -10.13 6.59 -7.42
C VAL A 111 -8.73 6.53 -8.00
N GLU A 112 -8.57 6.12 -9.26
CA GLU A 112 -7.27 6.11 -9.94
C GLU A 112 -6.63 7.51 -9.97
N LYS A 113 -7.41 8.54 -10.32
CA LYS A 113 -6.92 9.93 -10.29
C LYS A 113 -6.53 10.40 -8.89
N GLN A 114 -7.20 9.92 -7.85
CA GLN A 114 -6.83 10.22 -6.46
C GLN A 114 -5.53 9.52 -6.08
N LEU A 115 -5.36 8.24 -6.42
CA LEU A 115 -4.12 7.49 -6.21
C LEU A 115 -2.95 8.15 -6.95
N LYS A 116 -3.14 8.54 -8.21
CA LYS A 116 -2.12 9.25 -9.01
C LYS A 116 -1.77 10.66 -8.50
N LYS A 117 -2.53 11.19 -7.54
CA LYS A 117 -2.23 12.45 -6.85
C LYS A 117 -1.66 12.24 -5.44
N SER A 118 -1.63 11.00 -4.95
CA SER A 118 -0.99 10.70 -3.67
C SER A 118 0.49 11.05 -3.73
N ALA A 119 1.01 11.60 -2.64
CA ALA A 119 2.40 12.00 -2.52
C ALA A 119 3.01 11.32 -1.30
N GLU A 120 4.31 11.14 -1.31
CA GLU A 120 5.04 10.64 -0.15
C GLU A 120 4.77 11.51 1.08
N GLY A 121 4.64 10.86 2.23
CA GLY A 121 4.39 11.51 3.50
C GLY A 121 2.95 11.94 3.77
N ILE A 122 2.01 11.80 2.83
CA ILE A 122 0.59 12.03 3.14
C ILE A 122 0.01 10.88 3.96
N LEU A 123 -1.01 11.19 4.76
CA LEU A 123 -1.86 10.21 5.41
C LEU A 123 -3.14 10.02 4.59
N PHE A 124 -3.60 8.78 4.45
CA PHE A 124 -4.91 8.51 3.89
C PHE A 124 -5.55 7.28 4.51
N VAL A 125 -6.87 7.18 4.34
CA VAL A 125 -7.66 6.01 4.72
C VAL A 125 -7.90 5.17 3.48
N LEU A 126 -7.36 3.95 3.47
CA LEU A 126 -7.62 2.96 2.45
C LEU A 126 -8.86 2.13 2.83
N ARG A 127 -9.71 1.86 1.84
CA ARG A 127 -10.83 0.93 1.93
C ARG A 127 -10.89 0.11 0.64
N ALA A 128 -10.84 -1.22 0.77
CA ALA A 128 -10.88 -2.18 -0.32
C ALA A 128 -11.73 -3.40 0.05
N ILE A 129 -12.09 -4.20 -0.94
CA ILE A 129 -12.94 -5.41 -0.84
C ILE A 129 -12.36 -6.58 -1.62
#